data_AF-A0A625VX53-F1
#
_entry.id   AF-A0A625VX53-F1
#
_cell.length_a   1.000
_cell.length_b   1.000
_cell.length_c   1.000
_cell.angle_alpha   90.00
_cell.angle_beta   90.00
_cell.angle_gamma   90.00
#
_symmetry.space_group_name_H-M   'P 1'
#
loop_
_entity.id
_entity.type
_entity.pdbx_description
1 polymer ?
#
loop_
_entity_poly.entity_id
_entity_poly.type
_entity_poly.pdbx_seq_one_letter_code
_entity_poly.pdbx_strand_id
1 'polypeptide(L)'
;MISLEDASLTKKGIVKLSSATDSDSEALAATPKAVHAVMDEVQTKAPLDSPALTGTPTAPTPETAAAGIEIATAAFVAAKVAQLVGSAPETLDTLKELADALGNDPNFATTVLNKLAGKQPLDDTLTALSGKSVDGLIEYVGLRETINHAADALLKSQNGGDIPEKPLFVQNIGALPASGTAVAANRLASRG
;
A
#
# COMPACT_ATOMS: atom_id res chain seq x y z
N MET A 1 16.69 56.55 86.90
CA MET A 1 15.98 56.07 85.70
C MET A 1 16.08 54.55 85.68
N ILE A 2 15.06 53.84 85.22
CA ILE A 2 15.17 52.41 84.91
C ILE A 2 15.73 52.33 83.49
N SER A 3 16.90 51.71 83.33
CA SER A 3 17.42 51.42 81.99
C SER A 3 16.62 50.28 81.41
N LEU A 4 16.08 50.47 80.20
CA LEU A 4 15.41 49.43 79.45
C LEU A 4 16.42 48.90 78.42
N GLU A 5 16.69 47.60 78.49
CA GLU A 5 17.63 46.92 77.61
C GLU A 5 16.83 46.06 76.62
N ASP A 6 17.38 45.85 75.42
CA ASP A 6 16.77 44.98 74.41
C ASP A 6 16.83 43.51 74.86
N ALA A 7 15.85 42.71 74.44
CA ALA A 7 15.84 41.28 74.72
C ALA A 7 16.86 40.53 73.86
N SER A 8 17.34 39.41 74.38
CA SER A 8 18.15 38.43 73.65
C SER A 8 17.70 37.01 73.99
N LEU A 9 18.28 36.01 73.32
CA LEU A 9 18.05 34.59 73.62
C LEU A 9 18.45 34.21 75.07
N THR A 10 19.24 35.03 75.76
CA THR A 10 19.74 34.77 77.12
C THR A 10 19.31 35.82 78.16
N LYS A 11 18.70 36.93 77.74
CA LYS A 11 18.35 38.07 78.60
C LYS A 11 16.97 38.64 78.27
N LYS A 12 16.13 38.82 79.29
CA LYS A 12 14.83 39.49 79.13
C LYS A 12 15.04 40.99 78.91
N GLY A 13 14.25 41.57 78.01
CA GLY A 13 14.31 42.99 77.65
C GLY A 13 13.09 43.40 76.80
N ILE A 14 13.18 44.56 76.15
CA ILE A 14 12.17 45.03 75.19
C ILE A 14 12.46 44.47 73.80
N VAL A 15 11.41 44.23 73.00
CA VAL A 15 11.52 43.79 71.60
C VAL A 15 10.73 44.74 70.71
N LYS A 16 11.32 45.14 69.59
CA LYS A 16 10.64 45.89 68.53
C LYS A 16 9.98 44.91 67.56
N LEU A 17 8.72 45.16 67.22
CA LEU A 17 7.95 44.31 66.31
C LEU A 17 8.21 44.69 64.85
N SER A 18 8.24 43.69 63.96
CA SER A 18 8.36 43.85 62.50
C SER A 18 7.23 43.11 61.78
N SER A 19 6.72 43.72 60.71
CA SER A 19 5.74 43.09 59.80
C SER A 19 6.31 42.83 58.40
N ALA A 20 7.64 42.90 58.24
CA ALA A 20 8.33 42.45 57.04
C ALA A 20 8.31 40.91 56.99
N THR A 21 8.17 40.35 55.79
CA THR A 21 8.11 38.90 55.52
C THR A 21 9.47 38.30 55.14
N ASP A 22 10.47 39.16 55.01
CA ASP A 22 11.82 38.94 54.47
C ASP A 22 12.91 39.54 55.38
N SER A 23 12.60 39.71 56.67
CA SER A 23 13.48 40.36 57.65
C SER A 23 14.52 39.39 58.24
N ASP A 24 15.78 39.53 57.81
CA ASP A 24 16.95 38.82 58.39
C ASP A 24 17.35 39.30 59.80
N SER A 25 16.62 40.24 60.41
CA SER A 25 16.99 40.85 61.69
C SER A 25 16.62 39.99 62.91
N GLU A 26 17.63 39.42 63.58
CA GLU A 26 17.48 38.68 64.85
C GLU A 26 17.01 39.55 66.04
N ALA A 27 17.09 40.88 65.93
CA ALA A 27 16.71 41.82 66.98
C ALA A 27 15.21 42.22 66.97
N LEU A 28 14.44 41.75 65.98
CA LEU A 28 13.03 42.10 65.80
C LEU A 28 12.14 40.85 65.91
N ALA A 29 11.01 40.95 66.61
CA ALA A 29 10.01 39.88 66.60
C ALA A 29 9.04 40.05 65.42
N ALA A 30 8.78 38.95 64.72
CA ALA A 30 7.76 38.89 63.68
C ALA A 30 6.35 39.10 64.28
N THR A 31 5.53 39.90 63.61
CA THR A 31 4.10 40.04 63.94
C THR A 31 3.28 38.89 63.35
N PRO A 32 2.08 38.60 63.92
CA PRO A 32 1.13 37.67 63.30
C PRO A 32 0.78 38.02 61.85
N LYS A 33 0.84 39.30 61.47
CA LYS A 33 0.65 39.77 60.09
C LYS A 33 1.72 39.21 59.14
N ALA A 34 2.99 39.24 59.52
CA ALA A 34 4.07 38.69 58.71
C ALA A 34 3.93 37.16 58.57
N VAL A 35 3.66 36.47 59.68
CA VAL A 35 3.46 35.01 59.69
C VAL A 35 2.28 34.59 58.82
N HIS A 36 1.15 35.31 58.89
CA HIS A 36 -0.03 35.03 58.06
C HIS A 36 0.26 35.24 56.57
N ALA A 37 0.91 36.35 56.19
CA ALA A 37 1.26 36.63 54.80
C ALA A 37 2.19 35.57 54.20
N VAL A 38 3.17 35.07 54.97
CA VAL A 38 4.02 33.94 54.55
C VAL A 38 3.20 32.66 54.43
N MET A 39 2.30 32.38 55.37
CA MET A 39 1.46 31.17 55.33
C MET A 39 0.48 31.18 54.14
N ASP A 40 -0.05 32.34 53.76
CA ASP A 40 -0.92 32.49 52.59
C ASP A 40 -0.14 32.23 51.30
N GLU A 41 1.07 32.79 51.16
CA GLU A 41 1.96 32.53 50.03
C GLU A 41 2.38 31.05 49.94
N VAL A 42 2.69 30.41 51.07
CA VAL A 42 3.04 28.97 51.14
C VAL A 42 1.88 28.09 50.68
N GLN A 43 0.64 28.44 51.01
CA GLN A 43 -0.56 27.73 50.54
C GLN A 43 -0.78 27.83 49.02
N THR A 44 -0.11 28.75 48.31
CA THR A 44 -0.14 28.80 46.84
C THR A 44 0.88 27.89 46.16
N LYS A 45 1.87 27.36 46.90
CA LYS A 45 2.94 26.51 46.34
C LYS A 45 2.46 25.09 46.14
N ALA A 46 3.04 24.41 45.15
CA ALA A 46 2.78 22.99 44.93
C ALA A 46 3.42 22.13 46.06
N PRO A 47 2.83 20.97 46.41
CA PRO A 47 3.44 20.02 47.35
C PRO A 47 4.85 19.61 46.93
N LEU A 48 5.74 19.37 47.91
CA LEU A 48 7.09 18.89 47.63
C LEU A 48 7.08 17.47 47.04
N ASP A 49 6.25 16.59 47.60
CA ASP A 49 6.05 15.23 47.10
C ASP A 49 4.92 15.22 46.07
N SER A 50 5.23 14.76 44.85
CA SER A 50 4.27 14.63 43.73
C SER A 50 3.44 15.89 43.43
N PRO A 51 4.09 17.05 43.13
CA PRO A 51 3.38 18.29 42.81
C PRO A 51 2.44 18.14 41.61
N ALA A 52 1.18 18.53 41.79
CA ALA A 52 0.25 18.76 40.68
C ALA A 52 0.56 20.13 40.03
N LEU A 53 1.20 20.11 38.86
CA LEU A 53 1.49 21.32 38.10
C LEU A 53 0.26 21.81 37.33
N THR A 54 -0.03 23.11 37.40
CA THR A 54 -1.14 23.76 36.68
C THR A 54 -0.64 24.86 35.74
N GLY A 55 -1.46 25.29 34.79
CA GLY A 55 -1.07 26.26 33.77
C GLY A 55 -0.07 25.68 32.75
N THR A 56 0.96 26.44 32.41
CA THR A 56 2.00 26.05 31.42
C THR A 56 3.37 26.03 32.09
N PRO A 57 3.71 24.97 32.85
CA PRO A 57 5.01 24.86 33.52
C PRO A 57 6.15 24.79 32.50
N THR A 58 7.22 25.54 32.75
CA THR A 58 8.45 25.50 31.95
C THR A 58 9.53 24.70 32.67
N ALA A 59 10.30 23.93 31.91
CA ALA A 59 11.49 23.22 32.39
C ALA A 59 12.61 23.35 31.35
N PRO A 60 13.89 23.26 31.75
CA PRO A 60 15.00 23.16 30.81
C PRO A 60 14.77 21.98 29.85
N THR A 61 14.98 22.20 28.56
CA THR A 61 14.83 21.13 27.55
C THR A 61 16.09 20.27 27.53
N PRO A 62 16.02 18.95 27.79
CA PRO A 62 17.18 18.08 27.71
C PRO A 62 17.76 17.98 26.30
N GLU A 63 19.05 17.67 26.19
CA GLU A 63 19.65 17.28 24.91
C GLU A 63 19.00 16.00 24.37
N THR A 64 18.94 15.81 23.06
CA THR A 64 18.29 14.62 22.48
C THR A 64 19.02 13.30 22.79
N ALA A 65 20.22 13.33 23.39
CA ALA A 65 20.90 12.12 23.87
C ALA A 65 20.51 11.73 25.31
N ALA A 66 19.75 12.55 26.03
CA ALA A 66 19.38 12.31 27.42
C ALA A 66 18.57 11.01 27.61
N ALA A 67 18.87 10.31 28.71
CA ALA A 67 18.29 9.03 29.09
C ALA A 67 18.19 8.85 30.62
N GLY A 68 18.22 9.95 31.37
CA GLY A 68 18.12 9.98 32.83
C GLY A 68 16.68 10.15 33.30
N ILE A 69 16.53 10.90 34.39
CA ILE A 69 15.24 11.24 35.02
C ILE A 69 14.80 12.68 34.72
N GLU A 70 15.29 13.27 33.62
CA GLU A 70 14.96 14.63 33.22
C GLU A 70 13.48 14.77 32.82
N ILE A 71 12.91 15.97 33.00
CA ILE A 71 11.55 16.26 32.54
C ILE A 71 11.54 16.30 31.01
N ALA A 72 10.81 15.37 30.39
CA ALA A 72 10.58 15.34 28.95
C ALA A 72 9.71 16.54 28.52
N THR A 73 10.35 17.65 28.13
CA THR A 73 9.64 18.83 27.62
C THR A 73 8.99 18.56 26.26
N ALA A 74 7.98 19.34 25.89
CA ALA A 74 7.35 19.26 24.57
C ALA A 74 8.36 19.40 23.41
N ALA A 75 9.39 20.24 23.58
CA ALA A 75 10.46 20.41 22.60
C ALA A 75 11.35 19.16 22.46
N PHE A 76 11.71 18.51 23.58
CA PHE A 76 12.46 17.25 23.56
C PHE A 76 11.65 16.13 22.88
N VAL A 77 10.37 16.00 23.20
CA VAL A 77 9.47 15.02 22.56
C VAL A 77 9.33 15.29 21.06
N ALA A 78 9.11 16.54 20.66
CA ALA A 78 9.03 16.92 19.24
C ALA A 78 10.33 16.60 18.48
N ALA A 79 11.50 16.89 19.06
CA ALA A 79 12.79 16.55 18.47
C ALA A 79 13.00 15.02 18.36
N LYS A 80 12.60 14.25 19.38
CA LYS A 80 12.64 12.77 19.36
C LYS A 80 11.71 12.18 18.31
N VAL A 81 10.49 12.69 18.17
CA VAL A 81 9.56 12.27 17.11
C VAL A 81 10.13 12.63 15.74
N ALA A 82 10.68 13.83 15.54
CA ALA A 82 11.33 14.22 14.28
C ALA A 82 12.53 13.31 13.92
N GLN A 83 13.33 12.90 14.91
CA GLN A 83 14.41 11.92 14.73
C GLN A 83 13.87 10.54 14.35
N LEU A 84 12.79 10.07 14.99
CA LEU A 84 12.15 8.78 14.70
C LEU A 84 11.48 8.76 13.33
N VAL A 85 10.87 9.87 12.93
CA VAL A 85 10.24 10.07 11.60
C VAL A 85 11.30 10.27 10.50
N GLY A 86 12.57 10.52 10.84
CA GLY A 86 13.70 10.32 9.93
C GLY A 86 13.60 11.04 8.58
N SER A 87 13.66 12.38 8.60
CA SER A 87 13.56 13.23 7.41
C SER A 87 12.23 13.15 6.62
N ALA A 88 11.21 12.46 7.15
CA ALA A 88 10.00 12.13 6.40
C ALA A 88 8.71 12.93 6.75
N PRO A 89 8.67 14.27 6.70
CA PRO A 89 7.40 14.95 6.39
C PRO A 89 6.93 14.51 4.99
N GLU A 90 7.76 14.79 3.97
CA GLU A 90 7.46 14.50 2.57
C GLU A 90 7.41 13.00 2.26
N THR A 91 8.29 12.17 2.86
CA THR A 91 8.25 10.71 2.65
C THR A 91 7.14 10.00 3.43
N LEU A 92 6.57 10.62 4.48
CA LEU A 92 5.34 10.10 5.09
C LEU A 92 4.12 10.45 4.22
N ASP A 93 4.13 11.63 3.59
CA ASP A 93 3.17 11.97 2.54
C ASP A 93 3.27 10.98 1.36
N THR A 94 4.47 10.64 0.85
CA THR A 94 4.56 9.63 -0.23
C THR A 94 4.14 8.22 0.21
N LEU A 95 4.38 7.81 1.46
CA LEU A 95 3.87 6.54 1.98
C LEU A 95 2.34 6.56 2.11
N LYS A 96 1.75 7.69 2.48
CA LYS A 96 0.29 7.88 2.50
C LYS A 96 -0.30 7.91 1.09
N GLU A 97 0.31 8.63 0.15
CA GLU A 97 -0.07 8.64 -1.26
C GLU A 97 -0.02 7.24 -1.87
N LEU A 98 1.04 6.46 -1.58
CA LEU A 98 1.13 5.06 -2.01
C LEU A 98 0.04 4.20 -1.36
N ALA A 99 -0.22 4.33 -0.06
CA ALA A 99 -1.28 3.58 0.61
C ALA A 99 -2.67 3.91 0.04
N ASP A 100 -2.97 5.19 -0.19
CA ASP A 100 -4.21 5.66 -0.79
C ASP A 100 -4.35 5.25 -2.27
N ALA A 101 -3.26 5.30 -3.06
CA ALA A 101 -3.22 4.85 -4.45
C ALA A 101 -3.40 3.32 -4.59
N LEU A 102 -2.97 2.56 -3.59
CA LEU A 102 -3.25 1.12 -3.46
C LEU A 102 -4.61 0.83 -2.81
N GLY A 103 -5.39 1.86 -2.49
CA GLY A 103 -6.75 1.76 -1.94
C GLY A 103 -6.83 1.33 -0.48
N ASN A 104 -5.72 1.45 0.28
CA ASN A 104 -5.58 0.95 1.65
C ASN A 104 -5.97 -0.53 1.82
N ASP A 105 -5.78 -1.35 0.78
CA ASP A 105 -6.21 -2.75 0.74
C ASP A 105 -5.27 -3.67 1.56
N PRO A 106 -5.71 -4.24 2.71
CA PRO A 106 -4.88 -5.13 3.52
C PRO A 106 -4.53 -6.44 2.81
N ASN A 107 -5.27 -6.78 1.75
CA ASN A 107 -5.10 -7.97 0.93
C ASN A 107 -4.66 -7.62 -0.49
N PHE A 108 -4.00 -6.46 -0.71
CA PHE A 108 -3.62 -5.95 -2.03
C PHE A 108 -3.05 -7.02 -2.98
N ALA A 109 -2.12 -7.85 -2.48
CA ALA A 109 -1.54 -8.94 -3.27
C ALA A 109 -2.60 -9.96 -3.74
N THR A 110 -3.49 -10.40 -2.85
CA THR A 110 -4.63 -11.29 -3.17
C THR A 110 -5.61 -10.63 -4.12
N THR A 111 -5.93 -9.34 -3.93
CA THR A 111 -6.81 -8.58 -4.81
C THR A 111 -6.23 -8.44 -6.23
N VAL A 112 -4.93 -8.16 -6.35
CA VAL A 112 -4.24 -8.12 -7.65
C VAL A 112 -4.17 -9.51 -8.28
N LEU A 113 -3.86 -10.56 -7.51
CA LEU A 113 -3.88 -11.96 -7.97
C LEU A 113 -5.26 -12.35 -8.51
N ASN A 114 -6.34 -12.04 -7.80
CA ASN A 114 -7.71 -12.31 -8.25
C ASN A 114 -8.06 -11.51 -9.52
N LYS A 115 -7.65 -10.24 -9.61
CA LYS A 115 -7.81 -9.40 -10.82
C LYS A 115 -7.01 -9.92 -12.02
N LEU A 116 -5.87 -10.58 -11.81
CA LEU A 116 -5.04 -11.21 -12.84
C LEU A 116 -5.53 -12.60 -13.24
N ALA A 117 -6.01 -13.41 -12.29
CA ALA A 117 -6.51 -14.76 -12.55
C ALA A 117 -7.69 -14.76 -13.55
N GLY A 118 -8.51 -13.71 -13.56
CA GLY A 118 -9.57 -13.50 -14.55
C GLY A 118 -9.14 -12.95 -15.92
N LYS A 119 -7.84 -12.77 -16.20
CA LYS A 119 -7.34 -12.15 -17.46
C LYS A 119 -7.10 -13.15 -18.61
N GLN A 120 -7.57 -14.39 -18.51
CA GLN A 120 -7.41 -15.41 -19.55
C GLN A 120 -8.45 -15.51 -20.71
N PRO A 121 -9.51 -14.68 -20.90
CA PRO A 121 -10.04 -13.52 -20.15
C PRO A 121 -11.57 -13.64 -19.90
N LEU A 122 -12.28 -12.51 -19.88
CA LEU A 122 -13.76 -12.39 -19.86
C LEU A 122 -14.41 -12.68 -21.23
N ASP A 123 -13.71 -13.35 -22.14
CA ASP A 123 -14.18 -13.66 -23.50
C ASP A 123 -14.32 -15.18 -23.66
N ASP A 124 -15.53 -15.63 -23.96
CA ASP A 124 -15.86 -17.06 -24.07
C ASP A 124 -15.11 -17.73 -25.23
N THR A 125 -14.80 -16.99 -26.30
CA THR A 125 -14.09 -17.52 -27.48
C THR A 125 -12.63 -17.79 -27.14
N LEU A 126 -11.92 -16.81 -26.58
CA LEU A 126 -10.52 -16.98 -26.19
C LEU A 126 -10.38 -17.95 -25.02
N THR A 127 -11.35 -18.01 -24.09
CA THR A 127 -11.42 -19.05 -23.06
C THR A 127 -11.53 -20.44 -23.69
N ALA A 128 -12.49 -20.64 -24.60
CA ALA A 128 -12.70 -21.91 -25.27
C ALA A 128 -11.51 -22.33 -26.16
N LEU A 129 -10.82 -21.38 -26.78
CA LEU A 129 -9.61 -21.62 -27.58
C LEU A 129 -8.38 -21.93 -26.71
N SER A 130 -8.27 -21.31 -25.52
CA SER A 130 -7.14 -21.53 -24.62
C SER A 130 -7.11 -22.99 -24.11
N GLY A 131 -5.95 -23.64 -24.22
CA GLY A 131 -5.78 -25.03 -23.78
C GLY A 131 -6.35 -26.11 -24.72
N LYS A 132 -6.99 -25.76 -25.84
CA LYS A 132 -7.34 -26.75 -26.88
C LYS A 132 -6.09 -27.28 -27.58
N SER A 133 -6.09 -28.59 -27.86
CA SER A 133 -5.17 -29.19 -28.82
C SER A 133 -5.49 -28.73 -30.25
N VAL A 134 -4.58 -28.93 -31.20
CA VAL A 134 -4.80 -28.61 -32.63
C VAL A 134 -6.08 -29.26 -33.16
N ASP A 135 -6.37 -30.51 -32.79
CA ASP A 135 -7.62 -31.18 -33.20
C ASP A 135 -8.87 -30.55 -32.58
N GLY A 136 -8.82 -30.19 -31.29
CA GLY A 136 -9.92 -29.52 -30.61
C GLY A 136 -10.16 -28.09 -31.10
N LEU A 137 -9.12 -27.44 -31.63
CA LEU A 137 -9.17 -26.16 -32.35
C LEU A 137 -9.91 -26.33 -33.69
N ILE A 138 -9.48 -27.29 -34.52
CA ILE A 138 -10.12 -27.62 -35.81
C ILE A 138 -11.60 -27.96 -35.64
N GLU A 139 -11.95 -28.71 -34.60
CA GLU A 139 -13.33 -29.01 -34.22
C GLU A 139 -14.10 -27.73 -33.83
N TYR A 140 -13.53 -26.89 -32.96
CA TYR A 140 -14.17 -25.66 -32.49
C TYR A 140 -14.48 -24.66 -33.61
N VAL A 141 -13.60 -24.54 -34.62
CA VAL A 141 -13.85 -23.69 -35.80
C VAL A 141 -14.64 -24.39 -36.92
N GLY A 142 -15.09 -25.63 -36.71
CA GLY A 142 -15.91 -26.38 -37.66
C GLY A 142 -15.18 -26.86 -38.93
N LEU A 143 -13.84 -26.83 -38.96
CA LEU A 143 -13.04 -27.17 -40.15
C LEU A 143 -12.87 -28.68 -40.39
N ARG A 144 -13.40 -29.54 -39.50
CA ARG A 144 -13.24 -31.00 -39.56
C ARG A 144 -13.70 -31.58 -40.91
N GLU A 145 -14.94 -31.31 -41.31
CA GLU A 145 -15.49 -31.84 -42.56
C GLU A 145 -14.86 -31.21 -43.80
N THR A 146 -14.48 -29.93 -43.74
CA THR A 146 -13.73 -29.28 -44.82
C THR A 146 -12.39 -29.99 -45.08
N ILE A 147 -11.68 -30.41 -44.04
CA ILE A 147 -10.43 -31.16 -44.16
C ILE A 147 -10.70 -32.57 -44.71
N ASN A 148 -11.76 -33.25 -44.25
CA ASN A 148 -12.14 -34.58 -44.74
C ASN A 148 -12.44 -34.55 -46.25
N HIS A 149 -13.32 -33.64 -46.68
CA HIS A 149 -13.68 -33.47 -48.10
C HIS A 149 -12.48 -33.05 -48.97
N ALA A 150 -11.58 -32.21 -48.45
CA ALA A 150 -10.35 -31.85 -49.15
C ALA A 150 -9.39 -33.03 -49.30
N ALA A 151 -9.28 -33.91 -48.30
CA ALA A 151 -8.50 -35.13 -48.40
C ALA A 151 -9.07 -36.06 -49.48
N ASP A 152 -10.39 -36.25 -49.52
CA ASP A 152 -11.05 -37.08 -50.54
C ASP A 152 -10.89 -36.52 -51.96
N ALA A 153 -11.08 -35.21 -52.15
CA ALA A 153 -10.93 -34.56 -53.46
C ALA A 153 -9.47 -34.56 -53.99
N LEU A 154 -8.48 -34.74 -53.11
CA LEU A 154 -7.06 -34.82 -53.47
C LEU A 154 -6.55 -36.27 -53.63
N LEU A 155 -7.40 -37.29 -53.39
CA LEU A 155 -7.05 -38.69 -53.63
C LEU A 155 -6.90 -38.94 -55.14
N LYS A 156 -5.65 -39.01 -55.60
CA LYS A 156 -5.29 -39.29 -57.01
C LYS A 156 -5.91 -40.58 -57.56
N SER A 157 -6.24 -41.55 -56.71
CA SER A 157 -6.96 -42.78 -57.06
C SER A 157 -8.43 -42.56 -57.40
N GLN A 158 -9.04 -41.47 -56.93
CA GLN A 158 -10.41 -41.05 -57.22
C GLN A 158 -10.51 -40.01 -58.35
N ASN A 159 -9.38 -39.49 -58.87
CA ASN A 159 -9.39 -38.55 -59.99
C ASN A 159 -10.10 -39.14 -61.22
N GLY A 160 -11.23 -38.56 -61.61
CA GLY A 160 -12.06 -39.07 -62.69
C GLY A 160 -12.86 -40.33 -62.32
N GLY A 161 -13.05 -40.58 -61.01
CA GLY A 161 -13.95 -41.60 -60.47
C GLY A 161 -15.41 -41.33 -60.81
N ASP A 162 -15.77 -40.05 -60.74
CA ASP A 162 -17.06 -39.40 -60.98
C ASP A 162 -17.46 -39.29 -62.46
N ILE A 163 -16.52 -39.44 -63.39
CA ILE A 163 -16.78 -39.35 -64.84
C ILE A 163 -17.76 -40.45 -65.28
N PRO A 164 -19.00 -40.11 -65.69
CA PRO A 164 -19.91 -41.08 -66.29
C PRO A 164 -19.36 -41.51 -67.65
N GLU A 165 -19.50 -42.79 -67.98
CA GLU A 165 -19.05 -43.37 -69.27
C GLU A 165 -17.61 -42.97 -69.65
N LYS A 166 -16.64 -43.29 -68.78
CA LYS A 166 -15.20 -43.01 -69.01
C LYS A 166 -14.69 -43.28 -70.45
N PRO A 167 -15.10 -44.35 -71.16
CA PRO A 167 -14.71 -44.55 -72.56
C PRO A 167 -15.17 -43.44 -73.51
N LEU A 168 -16.41 -42.93 -73.35
CA LEU A 168 -16.96 -41.84 -74.13
C LEU A 168 -16.29 -40.49 -73.78
N PHE A 169 -15.98 -40.26 -72.50
CA PHE A 169 -15.21 -39.10 -72.08
C PHE A 169 -13.83 -39.05 -72.76
N VAL A 170 -13.07 -40.16 -72.69
CA VAL A 170 -11.76 -40.32 -73.34
C VAL A 170 -11.85 -40.08 -74.85
N GLN A 171 -12.87 -40.62 -75.51
CA GLN A 171 -13.13 -40.40 -76.94
C GLN A 171 -13.43 -38.92 -77.27
N ASN A 172 -14.22 -38.24 -76.43
CA ASN A 172 -14.62 -36.85 -76.69
C ASN A 172 -13.44 -35.88 -76.59
N ILE A 173 -12.54 -36.08 -75.63
CA ILE A 173 -11.31 -35.27 -75.46
C ILE A 173 -10.16 -35.67 -76.38
N GLY A 174 -10.28 -36.79 -77.11
CA GLY A 174 -9.25 -37.27 -78.04
C GLY A 174 -8.04 -37.94 -77.38
N ALA A 175 -8.16 -38.38 -76.13
CA ALA A 175 -7.10 -39.13 -75.45
C ALA A 175 -7.09 -40.61 -75.88
N LEU A 176 -5.94 -41.27 -75.80
CA LEU A 176 -5.85 -42.73 -75.99
C LEU A 176 -6.17 -43.47 -74.68
N PRO A 177 -6.90 -44.60 -74.73
CA PRO A 177 -7.10 -45.45 -73.56
C PRO A 177 -5.79 -46.14 -73.17
N ALA A 178 -5.60 -46.40 -71.87
CA ALA A 178 -4.39 -47.01 -71.32
C ALA A 178 -4.06 -48.42 -71.87
N SER A 179 -5.05 -49.10 -72.47
CA SER A 179 -4.90 -50.39 -73.17
C SER A 179 -4.35 -50.28 -74.60
N GLY A 180 -3.99 -49.09 -75.08
CA GLY A 180 -3.25 -48.89 -76.32
C GLY A 180 -4.02 -49.02 -77.64
N THR A 181 -5.31 -49.38 -77.60
CA THR A 181 -6.16 -49.46 -78.81
C THR A 181 -6.81 -48.10 -79.11
N ALA A 182 -6.34 -47.43 -80.17
CA ALA A 182 -6.77 -46.08 -80.49
C ALA A 182 -8.24 -46.00 -80.92
N VAL A 183 -9.03 -45.11 -80.28
CA VAL A 183 -10.41 -44.75 -80.70
C VAL A 183 -10.39 -43.77 -81.88
N ALA A 184 -9.42 -43.92 -82.79
CA ALA A 184 -9.11 -42.99 -83.87
C ALA A 184 -9.84 -43.28 -85.19
N ALA A 185 -10.80 -44.21 -85.20
CA ALA A 185 -11.48 -44.64 -86.43
C ALA A 185 -12.63 -43.72 -86.89
N ASN A 186 -13.30 -42.97 -85.99
CA ASN A 186 -14.62 -42.40 -86.29
C ASN A 186 -14.70 -40.85 -86.32
N ARG A 187 -13.58 -40.12 -86.31
CA ARG A 187 -13.57 -38.64 -86.49
C ARG A 187 -12.90 -38.17 -87.79
N LEU A 188 -12.24 -39.05 -88.55
CA LEU A 188 -11.61 -38.70 -89.83
C LEU A 188 -12.51 -38.95 -91.06
N ALA A 189 -13.64 -39.65 -90.90
CA ALA A 189 -14.51 -40.07 -92.00
C ALA A 189 -15.68 -39.11 -92.33
N SER A 190 -15.74 -37.92 -91.70
CA SER A 190 -16.84 -36.94 -91.85
C SER A 190 -16.34 -35.55 -92.32
N ARG A 191 -15.09 -35.48 -92.82
CA ARG A 191 -14.48 -34.27 -93.41
C ARG A 191 -13.65 -34.65 -94.65
N GLY A 192 -14.34 -35.17 -95.65
CA GLY A 192 -13.86 -35.51 -96.99
C GLY A 192 -15.05 -35.80 -97.88
#